data_AF-A0A813HTW0-F1
#
_entry.id   AF-A0A813HTW0-F1
#
_cell.length_a   1.000
_cell.length_b   1.000
_cell.length_c   1.000
_cell.angle_alpha   90.00
_cell.angle_beta   90.00
_cell.angle_gamma   90.00
#
_symmetry.space_group_name_H-M   'P 1'
#
loop_
_entity.id
_entity.type
_entity.pdbx_description
1 polymer ?
#
loop_
_entity_poly.entity_id
_entity_poly.type
_entity_poly.pdbx_seq_one_letter_code
_entity_poly.pdbx_strand_id
1 'polypeptide(L)'
;MPAVIHVLNMELLKEWWATSGEFFALLRHPFSKVPLRRLFLCTQSNWDDTLAEWVAIQLIWSIVINIIANILLIALGGVSYVGWAIFNCIVGVITSYLYSHLAWFGVLKKGGCLCFLCVCCTGAQILNLIFGVWLILWAAILIADSAIYISYFDLGFLYTILYASNAIPLCYMGMCCVKIWHNHGDEGLPGQVKVESSVTQIGASL
;
A
#
# COMPACT_ATOMS: atom_id res chain seq x y z
N MET A 1 -2.74 -22.76 4.22
CA MET A 1 -2.71 -23.13 2.78
C MET A 1 -1.26 -23.26 2.35
N PRO A 2 -0.88 -24.21 1.47
CA PRO A 2 0.49 -24.30 0.98
C PRO A 2 0.85 -23.02 0.19
N ALA A 3 2.06 -22.52 0.37
CA ALA A 3 2.56 -21.39 -0.39
C ALA A 3 2.80 -21.80 -1.85
N VAL A 4 2.22 -21.05 -2.79
CA VAL A 4 2.37 -21.25 -4.24
C VAL A 4 2.96 -20.00 -4.86
N ILE A 5 4.01 -20.16 -5.67
CA ILE A 5 4.67 -19.08 -6.39
C ILE A 5 4.13 -19.05 -7.82
N HIS A 6 3.58 -17.91 -8.23
CA HIS A 6 3.07 -17.63 -9.55
C HIS A 6 3.99 -16.64 -10.26
N VAL A 7 4.52 -17.01 -11.42
CA VAL A 7 5.36 -16.13 -12.26
C VAL A 7 4.53 -15.67 -13.45
N LEU A 8 4.40 -14.35 -13.65
CA LEU A 8 3.64 -13.74 -14.75
C LEU A 8 2.21 -14.28 -14.91
N ASN A 9 1.54 -14.56 -13.79
CA ASN A 9 0.18 -15.08 -13.81
C ASN A 9 -0.83 -13.95 -14.13
N MET A 10 -1.18 -13.87 -15.43
CA MET A 10 -2.14 -12.89 -15.94
C MET A 10 -3.54 -13.04 -15.35
N GLU A 11 -3.94 -14.23 -14.91
CA GLU A 11 -5.25 -14.44 -14.29
C GLU A 11 -5.32 -13.78 -12.91
N LEU A 12 -4.24 -13.84 -12.14
CA LEU A 12 -4.17 -13.16 -10.85
C LEU A 12 -4.11 -11.63 -11.00
N LEU A 13 -3.45 -11.13 -12.05
CA LEU A 13 -3.47 -9.70 -12.38
C LEU A 13 -4.88 -9.25 -12.80
N LYS A 14 -5.58 -10.03 -13.62
CA LYS A 14 -6.98 -9.77 -13.99
C LYS A 14 -7.89 -9.78 -12.77
N GLU A 15 -7.71 -10.74 -11.86
CA GLU A 15 -8.48 -10.80 -10.62
C GLU A 15 -8.22 -9.56 -9.75
N TRP A 16 -6.95 -9.20 -9.53
CA TRP A 16 -6.58 -7.99 -8.81
C TRP A 16 -7.26 -6.77 -9.43
N TRP A 17 -7.17 -6.60 -10.75
CA TRP A 17 -7.82 -5.50 -11.46
C TRP A 17 -9.36 -5.53 -11.34
N ALA A 18 -9.99 -6.71 -11.43
CA ALA A 18 -11.43 -6.86 -11.28
C ALA A 18 -11.93 -6.45 -9.89
N THR A 19 -11.10 -6.58 -8.85
CA THR A 19 -11.46 -6.15 -7.49
C THR A 19 -11.38 -4.64 -7.26
N SER A 20 -10.95 -3.84 -8.24
CA SER A 20 -10.84 -2.38 -8.09
C SER A 20 -12.18 -1.75 -7.70
N GLY A 21 -13.30 -2.21 -8.27
CA GLY A 21 -14.63 -1.71 -7.93
C GLY A 21 -15.04 -1.97 -6.48
N GLU A 22 -14.72 -3.16 -5.96
CA GLU A 22 -14.92 -3.49 -4.54
C GLU A 22 -14.03 -2.63 -3.63
N PHE A 23 -12.80 -2.40 -4.06
CA PHE A 23 -11.86 -1.54 -3.34
C PHE A 23 -12.37 -0.10 -3.25
N PHE A 24 -12.86 0.48 -4.34
CA PHE A 24 -13.47 1.81 -4.34
C PHE A 24 -14.75 1.90 -3.49
N ALA A 25 -15.48 0.79 -3.31
CA ALA A 25 -16.64 0.77 -2.42
C ALA A 25 -16.25 0.99 -0.96
N LEU A 26 -15.06 0.52 -0.53
CA LEU A 26 -14.53 0.78 0.81
C LEU A 26 -14.23 2.26 1.04
N LEU A 27 -13.77 2.96 -0.01
CA LEU A 27 -13.44 4.39 0.09
C LEU A 27 -14.67 5.29 0.28
N ARG A 28 -15.89 4.79 -0.01
CA ARG A 28 -17.11 5.59 0.15
C ARG A 28 -17.47 5.85 1.61
N HIS A 29 -17.04 4.96 2.50
CA HIS A 29 -17.38 5.03 3.92
C HIS A 29 -16.15 4.73 4.79
N PRO A 30 -15.13 5.61 4.77
CA PRO A 30 -14.03 5.48 5.71
C PRO A 30 -14.57 5.60 7.13
N PHE A 31 -13.97 4.88 8.07
CA PHE A 31 -14.34 4.79 9.48
C PHE A 31 -15.68 4.10 9.76
N SER A 32 -16.22 3.33 8.81
CA SER A 32 -17.49 2.63 8.98
C SER A 32 -17.41 1.46 9.96
N LYS A 33 -16.24 0.80 10.03
CA LYS A 33 -16.02 -0.39 10.87
C LYS A 33 -15.30 -0.07 12.17
N VAL A 34 -14.34 0.86 12.14
CA VAL A 34 -13.53 1.20 13.32
C VAL A 34 -13.53 2.72 13.54
N PRO A 35 -13.95 3.20 14.73
CA PRO A 35 -13.93 4.63 15.01
C PRO A 35 -12.50 5.16 15.06
N LEU A 36 -12.29 6.38 14.56
CA LEU A 36 -10.97 7.04 14.44
C LEU A 36 -10.13 6.99 15.72
N ARG A 37 -10.76 7.22 16.88
CA ARG A 37 -10.06 7.20 18.18
C ARG A 37 -9.44 5.84 18.47
N ARG A 38 -10.08 4.74 18.08
CA ARG A 38 -9.53 3.39 18.24
C ARG A 38 -8.43 3.11 17.22
N LEU A 39 -8.57 3.61 16.00
CA LEU A 39 -7.56 3.48 14.94
C LEU A 39 -6.16 3.91 15.41
N PHE A 40 -6.06 5.08 16.05
CA PHE A 40 -4.79 5.60 16.56
C PHE A 40 -4.25 4.90 17.81
N LEU A 41 -5.10 4.23 18.59
CA LEU A 41 -4.66 3.58 19.83
C LEU A 41 -4.05 2.19 19.60
N CYS A 42 -4.19 1.61 18.40
CA CYS A 42 -3.70 0.26 18.10
C CYS A 42 -4.20 -0.84 19.08
N THR A 43 -5.38 -0.65 19.69
CA THR A 43 -5.97 -1.60 20.66
C THR A 43 -7.13 -2.42 20.06
N GLN A 44 -7.13 -2.65 18.76
CA GLN A 44 -8.22 -3.33 18.08
C GLN A 44 -8.11 -4.85 18.24
N SER A 45 -9.27 -5.51 18.39
CA SER A 45 -9.36 -6.97 18.37
C SER A 45 -9.32 -7.52 16.94
N ASN A 46 -9.92 -6.81 15.97
CA ASN A 46 -9.93 -7.21 14.57
C ASN A 46 -8.96 -6.36 13.74
N TRP A 47 -7.80 -6.93 13.41
CA TRP A 47 -6.77 -6.27 12.62
C TRP A 47 -7.11 -6.19 11.13
N ASP A 48 -7.97 -7.08 10.62
CA ASP A 48 -8.38 -7.10 9.22
C ASP A 48 -9.25 -5.89 8.89
N ASP A 49 -10.24 -5.62 9.73
CA ASP A 49 -11.08 -4.43 9.63
C ASP A 49 -10.26 -3.15 9.82
N THR A 50 -9.29 -3.18 10.75
CA THR A 50 -8.38 -2.07 11.02
C THR A 50 -7.50 -1.76 9.80
N LEU A 51 -6.96 -2.79 9.14
CA LEU A 51 -6.20 -2.62 7.91
C LEU A 51 -7.07 -2.07 6.79
N ALA A 52 -8.30 -2.57 6.61
CA ALA A 52 -9.21 -2.07 5.59
C ALA A 52 -9.47 -0.56 5.73
N GLU A 53 -9.66 -0.08 6.96
CA GLU A 53 -9.82 1.34 7.24
C GLU A 53 -8.54 2.13 6.95
N TRP A 54 -7.38 1.66 7.41
CA TRP A 54 -6.11 2.33 7.17
C TRP A 54 -5.73 2.41 5.70
N VAL A 55 -6.07 1.39 4.92
CA VAL A 55 -5.90 1.41 3.46
C VAL A 55 -6.76 2.50 2.82
N ALA A 56 -8.03 2.63 3.24
CA ALA A 56 -8.91 3.67 2.72
C ALA A 56 -8.40 5.07 3.09
N ILE A 57 -7.97 5.24 4.34
CA ILE A 57 -7.37 6.47 4.85
C ILE A 57 -6.10 6.80 4.07
N GLN A 58 -5.20 5.84 3.85
CA GLN A 58 -3.95 6.05 3.12
C GLN A 58 -4.21 6.63 1.72
N LEU A 59 -5.14 6.06 0.97
CA LEU A 59 -5.43 6.52 -0.38
C LEU A 59 -6.03 7.93 -0.38
N ILE A 60 -7.06 8.16 0.45
CA ILE A 60 -7.72 9.47 0.53
C ILE A 60 -6.74 10.54 1.02
N TRP A 61 -6.00 10.25 2.09
CA TRP A 61 -5.01 11.16 2.68
C TRP A 61 -3.89 11.47 1.69
N SER A 62 -3.35 10.46 1.02
CA SER A 62 -2.28 10.67 0.04
C SER A 62 -2.73 11.50 -1.16
N ILE A 63 -3.98 11.34 -1.63
CA ILE A 63 -4.52 12.19 -2.70
C ILE A 63 -4.62 13.64 -2.22
N VAL A 64 -5.20 13.87 -1.05
CA VAL A 64 -5.37 15.22 -0.49
C VAL A 64 -4.01 15.89 -0.27
N ILE A 65 -3.07 15.21 0.37
CA ILE A 65 -1.73 15.74 0.63
C ILE A 65 -0.97 15.97 -0.66
N ASN A 66 -1.03 15.06 -1.64
CA ASN A 66 -0.36 15.29 -2.93
C ASN A 66 -0.89 16.55 -3.63
N ILE A 67 -2.21 16.75 -3.65
CA ILE A 67 -2.79 17.94 -4.27
C ILE A 67 -2.33 19.21 -3.54
N ILE A 68 -2.45 19.25 -2.21
CA ILE A 68 -2.06 20.44 -1.42
C ILE A 68 -0.56 20.72 -1.54
N ALA A 69 0.28 19.69 -1.42
CA ALA A 69 1.74 19.83 -1.50
C ALA A 69 2.18 20.33 -2.88
N ASN A 70 1.57 19.84 -3.97
CA ASN A 70 1.89 20.31 -5.33
C ASN A 70 1.39 21.74 -5.58
N ILE A 71 0.24 22.13 -5.03
CA ILE A 71 -0.23 23.53 -5.07
C ILE A 71 0.77 24.44 -4.33
N LEU A 72 1.22 24.04 -3.14
CA LEU A 72 2.23 24.80 -2.39
C LEU A 72 3.56 24.88 -3.16
N LEU A 73 3.99 23.79 -3.80
CA LEU A 73 5.21 23.79 -4.59
C LEU A 73 5.14 24.79 -5.75
N ILE A 74 4.01 24.86 -6.46
CA ILE A 74 3.80 25.83 -7.54
C ILE A 74 3.72 27.26 -6.98
N ALA A 75 3.02 27.46 -5.86
CA ALA A 75 2.87 28.77 -5.25
C ALA A 75 4.20 29.36 -4.76
N LEU A 76 5.12 28.51 -4.28
CA LEU A 76 6.40 28.90 -3.70
C LEU A 76 7.54 28.89 -4.72
N GLY A 77 7.59 27.88 -5.60
CA GLY A 77 8.64 27.72 -6.61
C GLY A 77 8.35 28.47 -7.92
N GLY A 78 7.11 28.90 -8.14
CA GLY A 78 6.67 29.56 -9.36
C GLY A 78 6.45 28.61 -10.55
N VAL A 79 6.26 29.20 -11.73
CA VAL A 79 5.75 28.50 -12.93
C VAL A 79 6.70 27.40 -13.44
N SER A 80 8.00 27.51 -13.16
CA SER A 80 9.01 26.52 -13.54
C SER A 80 8.77 25.13 -12.94
N TYR A 81 8.00 25.04 -11.85
CA TYR A 81 7.72 23.78 -11.15
C TYR A 81 6.42 23.11 -11.58
N VAL A 82 5.62 23.73 -12.45
CA VAL A 82 4.31 23.17 -12.86
C VAL A 82 4.45 21.77 -13.47
N GLY A 83 5.41 21.57 -14.39
CA GLY A 83 5.62 20.26 -15.03
C GLY A 83 6.00 19.17 -14.02
N TRP A 84 6.90 19.50 -13.10
CA TRP A 84 7.33 18.60 -12.03
C TRP A 84 6.20 18.28 -11.05
N ALA A 85 5.40 19.29 -10.69
CA ALA A 85 4.27 19.14 -9.78
C ALA A 85 3.18 18.23 -10.37
N ILE A 86 2.87 18.36 -11.66
CA ILE A 86 1.91 17.49 -12.35
C ILE A 86 2.43 16.05 -12.37
N PHE A 87 3.70 15.85 -12.76
CA PHE A 87 4.31 14.52 -12.80
C PHE A 87 4.28 13.84 -11.42
N ASN A 88 4.70 14.54 -10.37
CA ASN A 88 4.67 14.01 -9.00
C ASN A 88 3.25 13.72 -8.52
N CYS A 89 2.28 14.57 -8.86
CA CYS A 89 0.89 14.30 -8.50
C CYS A 89 0.39 12.99 -9.14
N ILE A 90 0.68 12.77 -10.42
CA ILE A 90 0.27 11.54 -11.13
C ILE A 90 0.95 10.32 -10.52
N VAL A 91 2.28 10.36 -10.38
CA VAL A 91 3.06 9.25 -9.79
C VAL A 91 2.62 8.98 -8.35
N GLY A 92 2.43 10.02 -7.55
CA GLY A 92 1.99 9.92 -6.16
C GLY A 92 0.62 9.25 -6.02
N VAL A 93 -0.35 9.62 -6.86
CA VAL A 93 -1.69 9.01 -6.87
C VAL A 93 -1.62 7.55 -7.31
N ILE A 94 -0.90 7.23 -8.38
CA ILE A 94 -0.74 5.86 -8.86
C ILE A 94 -0.07 4.99 -7.80
N THR A 95 1.04 5.43 -7.24
CA THR A 95 1.77 4.69 -6.19
C THR A 95 0.91 4.50 -4.94
N SER A 96 0.16 5.52 -4.53
CA SER A 96 -0.75 5.42 -3.38
C SER A 96 -1.87 4.41 -3.62
N TYR A 97 -2.45 4.42 -4.82
CA TYR A 97 -3.44 3.42 -5.24
C TYR A 97 -2.84 2.01 -5.21
N LEU A 98 -1.66 1.82 -5.80
CA LEU A 98 -0.99 0.53 -5.84
C LEU A 98 -0.73 -0.01 -4.42
N TYR A 99 -0.11 0.77 -3.53
CA TYR A 99 0.15 0.29 -2.17
C TYR A 99 -1.12 0.00 -1.38
N SER A 100 -2.13 0.86 -1.51
CA SER A 100 -3.40 0.69 -0.81
C SER A 100 -4.14 -0.56 -1.32
N HIS A 101 -4.29 -0.68 -2.63
CA HIS A 101 -5.00 -1.80 -3.25
C HIS A 101 -4.24 -3.12 -3.09
N LEU A 102 -2.91 -3.11 -3.17
CA LEU A 102 -2.07 -4.29 -2.88
C LEU A 102 -2.18 -4.72 -1.42
N ALA A 103 -2.16 -3.79 -0.47
CA ALA A 103 -2.36 -4.11 0.93
C ALA A 103 -3.71 -4.77 1.17
N TRP A 104 -4.79 -4.18 0.64
CA TRP A 104 -6.12 -4.71 0.81
C TRP A 104 -6.30 -6.07 0.11
N PHE A 105 -5.93 -6.18 -1.16
CA PHE A 105 -6.09 -7.43 -1.91
C PHE A 105 -5.16 -8.53 -1.39
N GLY A 106 -3.88 -8.19 -1.21
CA GLY A 106 -2.84 -9.13 -0.83
C GLY A 106 -3.02 -9.70 0.57
N VAL A 107 -3.30 -8.82 1.54
CA VAL A 107 -3.41 -9.21 2.94
C VAL A 107 -4.82 -9.72 3.24
N LEU A 108 -5.87 -8.98 2.87
CA LEU A 108 -7.24 -9.28 3.31
C LEU A 108 -7.98 -10.26 2.41
N LYS A 109 -7.80 -10.19 1.07
CA LYS A 109 -8.48 -11.12 0.15
C LYS A 109 -7.72 -12.42 -0.06
N LYS A 110 -6.39 -12.36 -0.11
CA LYS A 110 -5.54 -13.53 -0.42
C LYS A 110 -4.77 -14.12 0.77
N GLY A 111 -4.84 -13.50 1.95
CA GLY A 111 -4.23 -14.03 3.18
C GLY A 111 -2.71 -14.14 3.11
N GLY A 112 -2.03 -13.29 2.34
CA GLY A 112 -0.60 -13.41 2.06
C GLY A 112 -0.30 -13.49 0.58
N CYS A 113 -0.50 -12.38 -0.13
CA CYS A 113 -0.05 -12.20 -1.50
C CYS A 113 0.63 -10.86 -1.73
N LEU A 114 1.84 -10.89 -2.28
CA LEU A 114 2.52 -9.70 -2.76
C LEU A 114 2.56 -9.75 -4.27
N CYS A 115 1.56 -9.15 -4.92
CA CYS A 115 1.59 -9.01 -6.37
C CYS A 115 2.40 -7.79 -6.78
N PHE A 116 3.72 -7.96 -6.85
CA PHE A 116 4.51 -7.08 -7.71
C PHE A 116 4.34 -7.62 -9.13
N LEU A 117 3.80 -6.82 -10.05
CA LEU A 117 3.47 -7.05 -11.49
C LEU A 117 4.00 -8.33 -12.20
N CYS A 118 5.18 -8.85 -11.85
CA CYS A 118 5.81 -10.02 -12.45
C CYS A 118 5.80 -11.31 -11.59
N VAL A 119 5.69 -11.22 -10.27
CA VAL A 119 5.74 -12.38 -9.35
C VAL A 119 4.73 -12.19 -8.23
N CYS A 120 3.83 -13.16 -8.07
CA CYS A 120 2.90 -13.21 -6.95
C CYS A 120 3.07 -14.54 -6.22
N CYS A 121 3.31 -14.55 -4.92
CA CYS A 121 3.12 -15.78 -4.14
C CYS A 121 1.79 -15.69 -3.40
N THR A 122 1.01 -16.77 -3.38
CA THR A 122 -0.28 -16.83 -2.66
C THR A 122 -0.17 -17.78 -1.48
N GLY A 123 -0.86 -17.48 -0.38
CA GLY A 123 -0.88 -18.32 0.83
C GLY A 123 0.39 -18.26 1.66
N ALA A 124 1.32 -17.36 1.33
CA ALA A 124 2.55 -17.15 2.09
C ALA A 124 2.34 -16.03 3.10
N GLN A 125 1.93 -16.37 4.33
CA GLN A 125 1.72 -15.40 5.41
C GLN A 125 2.97 -14.55 5.70
N ILE A 126 4.18 -15.12 5.51
CA ILE A 126 5.45 -14.38 5.65
C ILE A 126 5.53 -13.16 4.73
N LEU A 127 4.82 -13.15 3.60
CA LEU A 127 4.76 -11.97 2.73
C LEU A 127 4.01 -10.80 3.37
N ASN A 128 3.05 -11.05 4.26
CA ASN A 128 2.40 -9.97 5.02
C ASN A 128 3.40 -9.28 5.94
N LEU A 129 4.31 -10.04 6.55
CA LEU A 129 5.39 -9.49 7.37
C LEU A 129 6.35 -8.65 6.51
N ILE A 130 6.84 -9.21 5.40
CA ILE A 130 7.77 -8.51 4.50
C ILE A 130 7.15 -7.22 3.98
N PHE A 131 5.90 -7.28 3.53
CA PHE A 131 5.18 -6.11 3.05
C PHE A 131 4.92 -5.09 4.17
N GLY A 132 4.56 -5.54 5.37
CA GLY A 132 4.38 -4.66 6.53
C GLY A 132 5.65 -3.92 6.91
N VAL A 133 6.79 -4.62 6.95
CA VAL A 133 8.11 -4.02 7.21
C VAL A 133 8.49 -3.05 6.08
N TRP A 134 8.25 -3.42 4.82
CA TRP A 134 8.47 -2.55 3.68
C TRP A 134 7.71 -1.23 3.80
N LEU A 135 6.43 -1.26 4.16
CA LEU A 135 5.61 -0.06 4.35
C LEU A 135 6.17 0.85 5.46
N ILE A 136 6.64 0.28 6.58
CA ILE A 136 7.24 1.04 7.68
C ILE A 136 8.56 1.68 7.25
N LEU A 137 9.41 0.94 6.54
CA LEU A 137 10.67 1.49 6.00
C LEU A 137 10.39 2.60 4.97
N TRP A 138 9.40 2.41 4.11
CA TRP A 138 8.99 3.42 3.14
C TRP A 138 8.47 4.70 3.83
N ALA A 139 7.71 4.56 4.90
CA ALA A 139 7.27 5.68 5.72
C ALA A 139 8.46 6.44 6.34
N ALA A 140 9.50 5.74 6.81
CA ALA A 140 10.71 6.36 7.33
C ALA A 140 11.51 7.11 6.25
N ILE A 141 11.65 6.52 5.06
CA ILE A 141 12.27 7.16 3.89
C ILE A 141 11.50 8.44 3.53
N LEU A 142 10.18 8.37 3.49
CA LEU A 142 9.33 9.51 3.17
C LEU A 142 9.49 10.67 4.16
N ILE A 143 9.67 10.38 5.46
CA ILE A 143 10.01 11.40 6.46
C ILE A 143 11.38 12.01 6.17
N ALA A 144 12.39 11.19 5.89
CA ALA A 144 13.74 11.67 5.58
C ALA A 144 13.76 12.54 4.31
N ASP A 145 13.09 12.11 3.24
CA ASP A 145 12.98 12.86 1.99
C ASP A 145 12.22 14.18 2.19
N SER A 146 11.20 14.18 3.05
CA SER A 146 10.45 15.41 3.36
C SER A 146 11.32 16.49 4.03
N ALA A 147 12.35 16.08 4.79
CA ALA A 147 13.22 17.01 5.51
C ALA A 147 14.12 17.83 4.58
N ILE A 148 14.39 17.34 3.36
CA ILE A 148 15.16 18.07 2.34
C ILE A 148 14.49 19.41 2.04
N TYR A 149 13.16 19.47 2.06
CA TYR A 149 12.40 20.66 1.69
C TYR A 149 12.40 21.78 2.75
N ILE A 150 12.85 21.52 3.98
CA ILE A 150 12.87 22.51 5.06
C ILE A 150 13.67 23.76 4.66
N SER A 151 14.78 23.56 3.95
CA SER A 151 15.70 24.64 3.57
C SER A 151 15.48 25.20 2.16
N TYR A 152 14.53 24.68 1.38
CA TYR A 152 14.35 25.07 -0.03
C TYR A 152 13.44 26.29 -0.22
N PHE A 153 12.46 26.49 0.66
CA PHE A 153 11.45 27.55 0.51
C PHE A 153 11.06 28.16 1.86
N ASP A 154 10.54 29.39 1.88
CA ASP A 154 10.12 30.09 3.11
C ASP A 154 9.02 29.35 3.89
N LEU A 155 8.18 28.58 3.18
CA LEU A 155 7.18 27.67 3.77
C LEU A 155 7.56 26.19 3.60
N GLY A 156 8.85 25.90 3.40
CA GLY A 156 9.39 24.55 3.26
C GLY A 156 9.04 23.65 4.44
N PHE A 157 9.02 24.20 5.66
CA PHE A 157 8.56 23.51 6.87
C PHE A 157 7.11 23.01 6.78
N LEU A 158 6.19 23.80 6.20
CA LEU A 158 4.79 23.38 6.03
C LEU A 158 4.69 22.24 5.01
N TYR A 159 5.46 22.32 3.93
CA TYR A 159 5.57 21.25 2.94
C TYR A 159 6.09 19.96 3.59
N THR A 160 7.14 20.05 4.41
CA THR A 160 7.70 18.93 5.16
C THR A 160 6.65 18.28 6.07
N ILE A 161 5.90 19.06 6.86
CA ILE A 161 4.84 18.51 7.73
C ILE A 161 3.78 17.79 6.92
N LEU A 162 3.28 18.43 5.86
CA LEU A 162 2.23 17.84 5.03
C LEU A 162 2.71 16.54 4.40
N TYR A 163 3.90 16.55 3.79
CA TYR A 163 4.43 15.36 3.15
C TYR A 163 4.72 14.27 4.18
N ALA A 164 5.39 14.58 5.29
CA ALA A 164 5.66 13.64 6.38
C ALA A 164 4.39 13.02 6.98
N SER A 165 3.25 13.72 6.93
CA SER A 165 1.99 13.15 7.42
C SER A 165 1.54 11.90 6.64
N ASN A 166 1.96 11.73 5.38
CA ASN A 166 1.71 10.48 4.62
C ASN A 166 2.44 9.26 5.20
N ALA A 167 3.45 9.47 6.03
CA ALA A 167 4.11 8.37 6.73
C ALA A 167 3.18 7.74 7.79
N ILE A 168 2.21 8.50 8.31
CA ILE A 168 1.33 8.04 9.39
C ILE A 168 0.49 6.84 8.93
N PRO A 169 -0.36 6.93 7.89
CA PRO A 169 -1.21 5.79 7.54
C PRO A 169 -0.37 4.62 7.00
N LEU A 170 0.75 4.85 6.32
CA LEU A 170 1.69 3.80 5.92
C LEU A 170 2.25 3.02 7.11
N CYS A 171 2.71 3.71 8.16
CA CYS A 171 3.18 3.07 9.38
C CYS A 171 2.08 2.21 10.02
N TYR A 172 0.86 2.75 10.14
CA TYR A 172 -0.25 1.99 10.73
C TYR A 172 -0.68 0.79 9.87
N MET A 173 -0.72 0.94 8.53
CA MET A 173 -0.93 -0.18 7.61
C MET A 173 0.14 -1.26 7.82
N GLY A 174 1.42 -0.86 7.89
CA GLY A 174 2.52 -1.79 8.11
C GLY A 174 2.41 -2.52 9.45
N MET A 175 2.07 -1.81 10.54
CA MET A 175 1.80 -2.42 11.84
C MET A 175 0.64 -3.42 11.79
N CYS A 176 -0.45 -3.09 11.07
CA CYS A 176 -1.57 -4.01 10.89
C CYS A 176 -1.13 -5.29 10.16
N CYS A 177 -0.35 -5.17 9.07
CA CYS A 177 0.18 -6.33 8.36
C CYS A 177 1.03 -7.24 9.27
N VAL A 178 1.88 -6.65 10.12
CA VAL A 178 2.68 -7.40 11.10
C VAL A 178 1.82 -8.09 12.15
N LYS A 179 0.77 -7.41 12.65
CA LYS A 179 -0.17 -7.99 13.63
C LYS A 179 -1.04 -9.09 13.04
N ILE A 180 -1.51 -8.92 11.80
CA ILE A 180 -2.22 -9.96 11.04
C ILE A 180 -1.31 -11.16 10.83
N TRP A 181 -0.05 -10.95 10.46
CA TRP A 181 0.91 -12.04 10.35
C TRP A 181 1.12 -12.76 11.69
N HIS A 182 1.34 -12.01 12.78
CA HIS A 182 1.54 -12.59 14.11
C HIS A 182 0.33 -13.42 14.58
N ASN A 183 -0.89 -12.92 14.36
CA ASN A 183 -2.11 -13.62 14.77
C ASN A 183 -2.40 -14.89 13.96
N HIS A 184 -1.89 -14.95 12.73
CA HIS A 184 -2.02 -16.13 11.86
C HIS A 184 -0.77 -17.04 11.88
N GLY A 185 0.34 -16.58 12.48
CA GLY A 185 1.68 -17.16 12.36
C GLY A 185 1.90 -18.47 13.10
N ASP A 186 1.01 -18.87 14.01
CA ASP A 186 1.07 -20.19 14.66
C ASP A 186 0.62 -21.34 13.72
N GLU A 187 -0.03 -21.04 12.59
CA GLU A 187 -0.49 -22.09 11.65
C GLU A 187 0.49 -22.37 10.48
N GLY A 188 1.63 -21.66 10.40
CA GLY A 188 2.31 -21.42 9.12
C GLY A 188 3.82 -21.62 9.03
N LEU A 189 4.47 -22.37 9.93
CA LEU A 189 5.88 -22.77 9.70
C LEU A 189 5.94 -23.81 8.56
N PRO A 190 6.60 -23.53 7.42
CA PRO A 190 6.43 -24.31 6.20
C PRO A 190 7.20 -25.63 6.24
N GLY A 191 6.47 -26.74 6.33
CA GLY A 191 6.85 -27.96 5.64
C GLY A 191 6.31 -27.92 4.20
N GLN A 192 7.20 -27.72 3.22
CA GLN A 192 6.97 -27.88 1.77
C GLN A 192 6.29 -26.69 1.03
N VAL A 193 7.12 -25.89 0.33
CA VAL A 193 6.69 -24.95 -0.72
C VAL A 193 6.51 -25.74 -2.02
N LYS A 194 5.31 -25.71 -2.64
CA LYS A 194 5.07 -26.27 -3.98
C LYS A 194 5.21 -25.16 -5.01
N VAL A 195 6.07 -25.36 -6.00
CA VAL A 195 6.23 -24.45 -7.15
C VAL A 195 5.38 -24.99 -8.30
N GLU A 196 4.34 -24.27 -8.69
CA GLU A 196 3.56 -24.57 -9.90
C GLU A 196 3.99 -23.62 -11.01
N SER A 197 4.66 -24.15 -12.04
CA SER A 197 4.97 -23.39 -13.26
C SER A 197 3.84 -23.59 -14.27
N SER A 198 3.01 -22.58 -14.47
CA SER A 198 2.09 -22.52 -15.63
C SER A 198 2.87 -22.09 -16.87
N VAL A 199 3.71 -22.98 -17.42
CA VAL A 199 4.18 -22.84 -18.80
C VAL A 199 3.01 -23.23 -19.68
N THR A 200 2.33 -22.22 -20.23
CA THR A 200 1.36 -22.38 -21.30
C THR A 200 2.01 -23.24 -22.40
N GLN A 201 1.55 -24.48 -22.55
CA GLN A 201 1.86 -25.28 -23.74
C GLN A 201 1.21 -24.57 -24.92
N ILE A 202 1.94 -23.64 -25.54
CA ILE A 202 1.63 -23.18 -26.88
C ILE A 202 1.86 -24.40 -27.76
N GLY A 203 0.75 -25.00 -28.19
CA GLY A 203 0.76 -26.19 -29.03
C GLY A 203 1.62 -25.97 -30.27
N ALA A 204 2.72 -26.71 -30.36
CA ALA A 204 3.38 -26.96 -31.61
C ALA A 204 2.58 -28.04 -32.33
N SER A 205 1.52 -27.63 -33.04
CA SER A 205 0.94 -28.41 -34.13
C SER A 205 1.57 -27.94 -35.43
N LEU A 206 2.64 -28.61 -35.87
CA LEU A 206 3.05 -28.75 -37.26
C LEU A 206 3.73 -30.11 -37.43
#